data_AF-A0A849YYC7-F1
#
_entry.id   AF-A0A849YYC7-F1
#
_cell.length_a   1.000
_cell.length_b   1.000
_cell.length_c   1.000
_cell.angle_alpha   90.00
_cell.angle_beta   90.00
_cell.angle_gamma   90.00
#
_symmetry.space_group_name_H-M   'P 1'
#
loop_
_entity.id
_entity.type
_entity.pdbx_description
1 polymer ?
#
loop_
_entity_poly.entity_id
_entity_poly.type
_entity_poly.pdbx_seq_one_letter_code
_entity_poly.pdbx_strand_id
1 'polypeptide(L)'
;MKKHLLVAALLVAPACFKPRDSKLDEIPKLASLAEVMQANETIAGPQWKMIGDESYEADDWTKASDASARLVALSERAKEFSRGEAFDKYRANWESHAKALGAAAEKKDAAAASKALEDLKATCKACHAETR
;
A
#
# COMPACT_ATOMS: atom_id res chain seq x y z
N MET A 1 18.11 47.39 6.70
CA MET A 1 17.22 47.05 5.56
C MET A 1 16.66 45.66 5.80
N LYS A 2 15.41 45.55 6.26
CA LYS A 2 14.77 44.27 6.62
C LYS A 2 14.28 43.59 5.34
N LYS A 3 14.92 42.48 4.95
CA LYS A 3 14.44 41.61 3.87
C LYS A 3 13.33 40.72 4.45
N HIS A 4 12.09 41.01 4.10
CA HIS A 4 10.96 40.14 4.39
C HIS A 4 11.04 38.93 3.46
N LEU A 5 11.45 37.78 4.00
CA LEU A 5 11.35 36.49 3.33
C LEU A 5 9.89 36.05 3.44
N LEU A 6 9.14 36.16 2.35
CA LEU A 6 7.82 35.56 2.20
C LEU A 6 7.98 34.04 2.16
N VAL A 7 7.76 33.39 3.30
CA VAL A 7 7.54 31.93 3.36
C VAL A 7 6.13 31.69 2.85
N ALA A 8 6.02 31.29 1.58
CA ALA A 8 4.79 30.75 1.04
C ALA A 8 4.53 29.40 1.72
N ALA A 9 3.68 29.41 2.75
CA ALA A 9 3.15 28.20 3.35
C ALA A 9 2.25 27.52 2.30
N LEU A 10 2.81 26.53 1.59
CA LEU A 10 2.05 25.62 0.75
C LEU A 10 1.19 24.77 1.69
N LEU A 11 -0.06 25.19 1.87
CA LEU A 11 -1.08 24.42 2.58
C LEU A 11 -1.26 23.10 1.84
N VAL A 12 -0.64 22.03 2.34
CA VAL A 12 -0.97 20.65 1.94
C VAL A 12 -2.36 20.38 2.49
N ALA A 13 -3.39 20.74 1.73
CA ALA A 13 -4.74 20.28 2.01
C ALA A 13 -4.68 18.75 2.08
N PRO A 14 -5.21 18.10 3.14
CA PRO A 14 -5.43 16.67 3.11
C PRO A 14 -6.46 16.45 2.00
N ALA A 15 -5.97 16.16 0.79
CA ALA A 15 -6.84 15.86 -0.33
C ALA A 15 -7.71 14.69 0.08
N CYS A 16 -9.01 14.96 0.23
CA CYS A 16 -10.05 13.96 0.41
C CYS A 16 -10.12 13.13 -0.88
N PHE A 17 -9.11 12.29 -1.11
CA PHE A 17 -9.07 11.38 -2.24
C PHE A 17 -10.22 10.40 -2.07
N LYS A 18 -11.19 10.44 -2.99
CA LYS A 18 -12.28 9.46 -3.04
C LYS A 18 -11.67 8.05 -3.11
N PRO A 19 -12.01 7.10 -2.23
CA PRO A 19 -11.44 5.75 -2.31
C PRO A 19 -11.59 5.13 -3.71
N ARG A 20 -10.56 4.41 -4.16
CA ARG A 20 -10.55 3.68 -5.44
C ARG A 20 -10.44 2.18 -5.16
N ASP A 21 -11.57 1.50 -5.07
CA ASP A 21 -11.62 0.05 -4.84
C ASP A 21 -11.44 -0.74 -6.15
N SER A 22 -10.28 -0.60 -6.81
CA SER A 22 -10.02 -1.24 -8.11
C SER A 22 -10.04 -2.76 -8.04
N LYS A 23 -10.89 -3.40 -8.85
CA LYS A 23 -10.94 -4.86 -8.96
C LYS A 23 -9.70 -5.41 -9.66
N LEU A 24 -9.41 -6.69 -9.46
CA LEU A 24 -8.16 -7.30 -9.89
C LEU A 24 -7.89 -7.14 -11.40
N ASP A 25 -8.94 -7.26 -12.22
CA ASP A 25 -8.91 -7.12 -13.69
C ASP A 25 -8.92 -5.65 -14.19
N GLU A 26 -9.12 -4.69 -13.28
CA GLU A 26 -9.05 -3.26 -13.55
C GLU A 26 -7.65 -2.70 -13.28
N ILE A 27 -6.90 -3.30 -12.35
CA ILE A 27 -5.59 -2.82 -11.90
C ILE A 27 -4.59 -2.62 -13.06
N PRO A 28 -4.47 -3.53 -14.04
CA PRO A 28 -3.55 -3.32 -15.17
C PRO A 28 -3.89 -2.09 -16.02
N LYS A 29 -5.13 -1.59 -15.96
CA LYS A 29 -5.64 -0.48 -16.76
C LYS A 29 -5.45 0.89 -16.08
N LEU A 30 -5.01 0.94 -14.82
CA LEU A 30 -4.76 2.20 -14.11
C LEU A 30 -3.73 3.04 -14.86
N ALA A 31 -4.03 4.31 -15.11
CA ALA A 31 -3.31 5.14 -16.08
C ALA A 31 -2.13 5.91 -15.48
N SER A 32 -2.04 5.99 -14.15
CA SER A 32 -0.95 6.71 -13.49
C SER A 32 -0.59 6.11 -12.13
N LEU A 33 0.62 6.43 -11.66
CA LEU A 33 1.04 6.11 -10.29
C LEU A 33 0.07 6.65 -9.23
N ALA A 34 -0.50 7.84 -9.42
CA ALA A 34 -1.45 8.42 -8.48
C ALA A 34 -2.69 7.52 -8.31
N GLU A 35 -3.19 6.94 -9.40
CA GLU A 35 -4.31 6.00 -9.34
C GLU A 35 -3.93 4.69 -8.66
N VAL A 36 -2.74 4.16 -8.95
CA VAL A 36 -2.19 2.96 -8.30
C VAL A 36 -2.06 3.18 -6.79
N MET A 37 -1.51 4.31 -6.35
CA MET A 37 -1.35 4.63 -4.94
C MET A 37 -2.68 4.86 -4.22
N GLN A 38 -3.66 5.47 -4.90
CA GLN A 38 -5.00 5.65 -4.34
C GLN A 38 -5.74 4.32 -4.19
N ALA A 39 -5.57 3.39 -5.15
CA ALA A 39 -6.10 2.04 -5.02
C ALA A 39 -5.39 1.25 -3.92
N ASN A 40 -4.06 1.35 -3.85
CA ASN A 40 -3.25 0.73 -2.80
C ASN A 40 -3.75 1.11 -1.40
N GLU A 41 -3.92 2.40 -1.11
CA GLU A 41 -4.43 2.85 0.20
C GLU A 41 -5.85 2.34 0.47
N THR A 42 -6.71 2.33 -0.54
CA THR A 42 -8.10 1.85 -0.40
C THR A 42 -8.14 0.36 -0.03
N ILE A 43 -7.23 -0.44 -0.56
CA ILE A 43 -7.17 -1.90 -0.38
C ILE A 43 -6.43 -2.29 0.90
N ALA A 44 -5.26 -1.68 1.14
CA ALA A 44 -4.40 -2.01 2.27
C ALA A 44 -4.90 -1.37 3.58
N GLY A 45 -5.47 -0.16 3.51
CA GLY A 45 -5.94 0.62 4.66
C GLY A 45 -6.79 -0.18 5.65
N PRO A 46 -7.88 -0.83 5.21
CA PRO A 46 -8.73 -1.64 6.08
C PRO A 46 -8.03 -2.84 6.72
N GLN A 47 -6.95 -3.36 6.12
CA GLN A 47 -6.25 -4.54 6.64
C GLN A 47 -5.41 -4.21 7.88
N TRP A 48 -5.02 -2.95 8.08
CA TRP A 48 -4.20 -2.54 9.23
C TRP A 48 -4.85 -2.81 10.58
N LYS A 49 -6.18 -2.99 10.63
CA LYS A 49 -6.91 -3.36 11.84
C LYS A 49 -6.52 -4.74 12.38
N MET A 50 -6.00 -5.61 11.51
CA MET A 50 -5.61 -6.99 11.84
C MET A 50 -4.20 -7.08 12.47
N ILE A 51 -3.43 -5.98 12.43
CA ILE A 51 -2.09 -5.99 13.01
C ILE A 51 -2.19 -6.16 14.53
N GLY A 52 -1.53 -7.19 15.04
CA GLY A 52 -1.42 -7.49 16.46
C GLY A 52 -2.52 -8.39 17.02
N ASP A 53 -3.56 -8.75 16.25
CA ASP A 53 -4.54 -9.71 16.76
C ASP A 53 -3.99 -11.13 16.73
N GLU A 54 -4.37 -11.92 17.74
CA GLU A 54 -3.92 -13.30 17.91
C GLU A 54 -4.72 -14.30 17.05
N SER A 55 -5.87 -13.88 16.52
CA SER A 55 -6.77 -14.70 15.71
C SER A 55 -7.63 -13.85 14.79
N TYR A 56 -8.04 -14.39 13.65
CA TYR A 56 -8.94 -13.71 12.72
C TYR A 56 -10.14 -14.56 12.32
N GLU A 57 -11.22 -13.88 11.96
CA GLU A 57 -12.46 -14.49 11.49
C GLU A 57 -12.33 -14.99 10.04
N ALA A 58 -13.26 -15.86 9.61
CA ALA A 58 -13.27 -16.38 8.24
C ALA A 58 -13.31 -15.27 7.16
N ASP A 59 -14.01 -14.18 7.44
CA ASP A 59 -14.12 -13.02 6.57
C ASP A 59 -12.80 -12.24 6.48
N ASP A 60 -12.04 -12.13 7.57
CA ASP A 60 -10.73 -11.48 7.57
C ASP A 60 -9.73 -12.26 6.70
N TRP A 61 -9.75 -13.60 6.74
CA TRP A 61 -8.92 -14.42 5.85
C TRP A 61 -9.25 -14.21 4.37
N THR A 62 -10.54 -14.11 4.06
CA THR A 62 -11.01 -13.83 2.69
C THR A 62 -10.54 -12.45 2.24
N LYS A 63 -10.65 -11.44 3.10
CA LYS A 63 -10.18 -10.06 2.85
C LYS A 63 -8.66 -9.99 2.69
N ALA A 64 -7.90 -10.70 3.51
CA ALA A 64 -6.45 -10.77 3.41
C ALA A 64 -6.00 -11.42 2.09
N SER A 65 -6.68 -12.49 1.66
CA SER A 65 -6.41 -13.13 0.37
C SER A 65 -6.73 -12.22 -0.82
N ASP A 66 -7.89 -11.54 -0.81
CA ASP A 66 -8.26 -10.57 -1.86
C ASP A 66 -7.26 -9.39 -1.91
N ALA A 67 -6.94 -8.83 -0.74
CA ALA A 67 -5.99 -7.75 -0.62
C ALA A 67 -4.61 -8.17 -1.14
N SER A 68 -4.11 -9.35 -0.77
CA SER A 68 -2.85 -9.88 -1.29
C SER A 68 -2.81 -9.89 -2.82
N ALA A 69 -3.80 -10.51 -3.46
CA ALA A 69 -3.84 -10.61 -4.93
C ALA A 69 -3.83 -9.24 -5.61
N ARG A 70 -4.63 -8.31 -5.10
CA ARG A 70 -4.75 -6.95 -5.65
C ARG A 70 -3.51 -6.10 -5.37
N LEU A 71 -2.90 -6.23 -4.20
CA LEU A 71 -1.66 -5.52 -3.87
C LEU A 71 -0.47 -6.01 -4.71
N VAL A 72 -0.39 -7.31 -4.99
CA VAL A 72 0.60 -7.84 -5.94
C VAL A 72 0.38 -7.25 -7.33
N ALA A 73 -0.86 -7.27 -7.83
CA ALA A 73 -1.18 -6.68 -9.13
C ALA A 73 -0.88 -5.17 -9.20
N LEU A 74 -1.11 -4.44 -8.10
CA LEU A 74 -0.79 -3.01 -8.03
C LEU A 74 0.72 -2.76 -8.00
N SER A 75 1.50 -3.59 -7.29
CA SER A 75 2.96 -3.54 -7.34
C SER A 75 3.48 -3.79 -8.75
N GLU A 76 2.96 -4.82 -9.43
CA GLU A 76 3.29 -5.09 -10.84
C GLU A 76 2.97 -3.90 -11.73
N ARG A 77 1.77 -3.31 -11.58
CA ARG A 77 1.39 -2.11 -12.35
C ARG A 77 2.29 -0.91 -12.04
N ALA A 78 2.74 -0.76 -10.80
CA ALA A 78 3.63 0.33 -10.40
C ALA A 78 5.01 0.29 -11.08
N LYS A 79 5.44 -0.86 -11.62
CA LYS A 79 6.70 -0.98 -12.39
C LYS A 79 6.76 -0.01 -13.56
N GLU A 80 5.64 0.16 -14.25
CA GLU A 80 5.49 1.04 -15.41
C GLU A 80 5.58 2.53 -15.06
N PHE A 81 5.57 2.85 -13.76
CA PHE A 81 5.66 4.21 -13.24
C PHE A 81 6.86 4.39 -12.29
N SER A 82 7.94 3.64 -12.52
CA SER A 82 9.16 3.74 -11.72
C SER A 82 9.62 5.19 -11.55
N ARG A 83 10.15 5.48 -10.37
CA ARG A 83 10.75 6.78 -10.00
C ARG A 83 12.24 6.64 -9.69
N GLY A 84 12.87 5.55 -10.15
CA GLY A 84 14.27 5.22 -9.90
C GLY A 84 14.44 4.07 -8.90
N GLU A 85 15.70 3.68 -8.69
CA GLU A 85 16.10 2.47 -7.96
C GLU A 85 15.50 2.37 -6.55
N ALA A 86 15.49 3.48 -5.80
CA ALA A 86 14.90 3.52 -4.46
C ALA A 86 13.41 3.14 -4.46
N PHE A 87 12.63 3.72 -5.39
CA PHE A 87 11.21 3.39 -5.55
C PHE A 87 11.02 1.93 -5.96
N ASP A 88 11.81 1.45 -6.92
CA ASP A 88 11.70 0.07 -7.41
C ASP A 88 12.03 -0.96 -6.34
N LYS A 89 12.98 -0.66 -5.46
CA LYS A 89 13.29 -1.47 -4.28
C LYS A 89 12.10 -1.57 -3.33
N TYR A 90 11.50 -0.44 -2.94
CA TYR A 90 10.34 -0.46 -2.05
C TYR A 90 9.12 -1.13 -2.69
N ARG A 91 8.92 -0.94 -4.00
CA ARG A 91 7.89 -1.63 -4.77
C ARG A 91 8.08 -3.15 -4.74
N ALA A 92 9.31 -3.64 -4.93
CA ALA A 92 9.61 -5.07 -4.80
C ALA A 92 9.35 -5.61 -3.39
N ASN A 93 9.71 -4.87 -2.34
CA ASN A 93 9.40 -5.24 -0.96
C ASN A 93 7.89 -5.29 -0.73
N TRP A 94 7.14 -4.29 -1.20
CA TRP A 94 5.68 -4.27 -1.15
C TRP A 94 5.10 -5.55 -1.78
N GLU A 95 5.53 -5.91 -2.99
CA GLU A 95 5.10 -7.15 -3.65
C GLU A 95 5.37 -8.39 -2.79
N SER A 96 6.57 -8.48 -2.20
CA SER A 96 6.98 -9.60 -1.36
C SER A 96 6.11 -9.73 -0.12
N HIS A 97 5.86 -8.64 0.58
CA HIS A 97 5.02 -8.66 1.78
C HIS A 97 3.54 -8.90 1.47
N ALA A 98 3.04 -8.43 0.31
CA ALA A 98 1.71 -8.78 -0.16
C ALA A 98 1.57 -10.29 -0.43
N LYS A 99 2.56 -10.91 -1.10
CA LYS A 99 2.59 -12.37 -1.29
C LYS A 99 2.63 -13.11 0.04
N ALA A 100 3.41 -12.62 1.02
CA ALA A 100 3.47 -13.21 2.36
C ALA A 100 2.12 -13.15 3.07
N LEU A 101 1.37 -12.04 2.93
CA LEU A 101 0.00 -11.93 3.45
C LEU A 101 -0.93 -12.98 2.85
N GLY A 102 -0.89 -13.20 1.53
CA GLY A 102 -1.67 -14.24 0.87
C GLY A 102 -1.33 -15.64 1.37
N ALA A 103 -0.04 -15.96 1.46
CA ALA A 103 0.42 -17.25 1.97
C ALA A 103 0.03 -17.49 3.44
N ALA A 104 0.05 -16.44 4.27
CA ALA A 104 -0.43 -16.50 5.64
C ALA A 104 -1.95 -16.71 5.70
N ALA A 105 -2.72 -16.06 4.81
CA ALA A 105 -4.16 -16.21 4.72
C ALA A 105 -4.58 -17.64 4.31
N GLU A 106 -3.91 -18.24 3.33
CA GLU A 106 -4.13 -19.64 2.92
C GLU A 106 -3.93 -20.62 4.09
N LYS A 107 -2.94 -20.35 4.94
CA LYS A 107 -2.61 -21.17 6.12
C LYS A 107 -3.38 -20.79 7.37
N LYS A 108 -4.16 -19.70 7.33
CA LYS A 108 -4.81 -19.08 8.49
C LYS A 108 -3.85 -18.81 9.65
N ASP A 109 -2.66 -18.31 9.33
CA ASP A 109 -1.60 -18.00 10.30
C ASP A 109 -1.65 -16.52 10.71
N ALA A 110 -2.23 -16.24 11.88
CA ALA A 110 -2.50 -14.87 12.34
C ALA A 110 -1.20 -14.10 12.63
N ALA A 111 -0.21 -14.77 13.21
CA ALA A 111 1.08 -14.17 13.48
C ALA A 111 1.81 -13.79 12.19
N ALA A 112 1.81 -14.68 11.19
CA ALA A 112 2.45 -14.42 9.90
C ALA A 112 1.73 -13.31 9.11
N ALA A 113 0.40 -13.30 9.13
CA ALA A 113 -0.40 -12.27 8.48
C ALA A 113 -0.23 -10.90 9.16
N SER A 114 -0.25 -10.84 10.49
CA SER A 114 0.07 -9.64 11.27
C SER A 114 1.44 -9.09 10.88
N LYS A 115 2.48 -9.93 10.86
CA LYS A 115 3.84 -9.54 10.48
C LYS A 115 3.92 -9.02 9.04
N ALA A 116 3.25 -9.68 8.10
CA ALA A 116 3.21 -9.23 6.70
C ALA A 116 2.55 -7.85 6.56
N LEU A 117 1.48 -7.59 7.33
CA LEU A 117 0.81 -6.29 7.36
C LEU A 117 1.68 -5.20 8.02
N GLU A 118 2.41 -5.51 9.08
CA GLU A 118 3.39 -4.61 9.68
C GLU A 118 4.47 -4.20 8.68
N ASP A 119 5.04 -5.18 7.96
CA ASP A 119 6.08 -4.96 6.97
C ASP A 119 5.58 -4.17 5.76
N LEU A 120 4.35 -4.45 5.29
CA LEU A 120 3.68 -3.66 4.26
C LEU A 120 3.55 -2.19 4.71
N LYS A 121 3.02 -1.96 5.91
CA LYS A 121 2.82 -0.61 6.47
C LYS A 121 4.15 0.12 6.67
N ALA A 122 5.18 -0.57 7.12
CA ALA A 122 6.54 -0.02 7.26
C ALA A 122 7.14 0.34 5.89
N THR A 123 6.99 -0.53 4.90
CA THR A 123 7.43 -0.29 3.51
C THR A 123 6.74 0.94 2.91
N CYS A 124 5.43 1.10 3.10
CA CYS A 124 4.70 2.29 2.67
C CYS A 124 5.28 3.57 3.30
N LYS A 125 5.55 3.57 4.61
CA LYS A 125 6.15 4.71 5.31
C LYS A 125 7.55 5.03 4.80
N ALA A 126 8.40 4.03 4.63
CA ALA A 126 9.77 4.21 4.17
C ALA A 126 9.82 4.72 2.72
N CYS A 127 9.02 4.13 1.83
CA CYS A 127 8.88 4.60 0.45
C CYS A 127 8.42 6.06 0.39
N HIS A 128 7.42 6.44 1.19
CA HIS A 128 6.97 7.83 1.27
C HIS A 128 8.04 8.77 1.83
N ALA A 129 8.85 8.35 2.80
CA ALA A 129 9.89 9.19 3.36
C ALA A 129 11.04 9.45 2.39
N GLU A 130 11.36 8.50 1.51
CA GLU A 130 12.51 8.60 0.61
C GLU A 130 12.15 9.13 -0.78
N THR A 131 10.92 8.88 -1.23
CA THR A 131 10.55 9.14 -2.64
C THR A 131 9.50 10.23 -2.83
N ARG A 132 8.86 10.76 -1.78
CA ARG A 132 7.89 11.86 -1.92
C ARG A 132 8.51 13.24 -1.75
#